data_AF-A0A1H3VQX1-F1
#
_entry.id   AF-A0A1H3VQX1-F1
#
_cell.length_a   1.000
_cell.length_b   1.000
_cell.length_c   1.000
_cell.angle_alpha   90.00
_cell.angle_beta   90.00
_cell.angle_gamma   90.00
#
_symmetry.space_group_name_H-M   'P 1'
#
loop_
_entity.id
_entity.type
_entity.pdbx_description
1 polymer ?
#
loop_
_entity_poly.entity_id
_entity_poly.type
_entity_poly.pdbx_seq_one_letter_code
_entity_poly.pdbx_strand_id
1 'polypeptide(L)'
;MKRRTLLATLGVAATAGCAGVAPPETPPSESTTATSTSTTTASDRHECPSFASDPDRTVCWPTEDRLESRVYLNASIPVFEPDPDDSVVESLEFVLHDQHPDHPVEVTPDDWRIHRRTTAGWSPVASESSTESRETIRPGERYTWSLTFQTHPTPQPADTTYIVESLEDGTYAFQTVARLLGDETLRVECVAIVEVRRQ
;
A
#
# COMPACT_ATOMS: atom_id res chain seq x y z
N MET A 1 -8.26 34.19 -35.13
CA MET A 1 -9.14 33.87 -36.28
C MET A 1 -10.33 33.07 -35.77
N LYS A 2 -11.50 33.29 -36.36
CA LYS A 2 -12.83 32.97 -35.82
C LYS A 2 -13.47 31.86 -36.65
N ARG A 3 -14.39 31.10 -36.02
CA ARG A 3 -15.39 30.15 -36.59
C ARG A 3 -14.85 28.69 -36.70
N ARG A 4 -15.60 27.63 -36.36
CA ARG A 4 -17.02 27.34 -36.65
C ARG A 4 -17.70 26.41 -35.61
N THR A 5 -18.95 26.76 -35.34
CA THR A 5 -20.05 26.00 -34.73
C THR A 5 -20.60 24.90 -35.64
N LEU A 6 -21.06 23.76 -35.11
CA LEU A 6 -22.22 23.00 -35.62
C LEU A 6 -22.92 22.18 -34.49
N LEU A 7 -24.24 22.43 -34.33
CA LEU A 7 -25.30 21.64 -33.66
C LEU A 7 -25.57 20.33 -34.45
N ALA A 8 -26.35 19.31 -34.06
CA ALA A 8 -27.27 18.91 -32.96
C ALA A 8 -27.55 17.39 -33.19
N THR A 9 -28.14 16.68 -32.21
CA THR A 9 -29.41 15.91 -32.40
C THR A 9 -29.86 15.22 -31.11
N LEU A 10 -31.13 15.44 -30.77
CA LEU A 10 -31.93 14.74 -29.76
C LEU A 10 -32.41 13.39 -30.29
N GLY A 11 -32.54 12.40 -29.40
CA GLY A 11 -33.30 11.18 -29.63
C GLY A 11 -34.02 10.75 -28.35
N VAL A 12 -35.35 10.81 -28.35
CA VAL A 12 -36.25 10.27 -27.32
C VAL A 12 -37.01 9.10 -27.95
N ALA A 13 -37.15 7.98 -27.24
CA ALA A 13 -38.22 7.01 -27.46
C ALA A 13 -38.51 6.22 -26.17
N ALA A 14 -39.80 6.01 -25.90
CA ALA A 14 -40.39 5.40 -24.71
C ALA A 14 -41.24 4.17 -25.10
N THR A 15 -41.38 3.18 -24.20
CA THR A 15 -42.48 2.18 -24.12
C THR A 15 -42.41 1.49 -22.74
N ALA A 16 -43.38 1.63 -21.82
CA ALA A 16 -44.54 0.73 -21.56
C ALA A 16 -44.16 -0.77 -21.58
N GLY A 17 -44.42 -1.66 -20.60
CA GLY A 17 -45.43 -1.78 -19.55
C GLY A 17 -45.99 -3.22 -19.64
N CYS A 18 -45.98 -4.02 -18.57
CA CYS A 18 -46.81 -5.24 -18.45
C CYS A 18 -46.87 -5.73 -16.99
N ALA A 19 -48.08 -6.00 -16.51
CA ALA A 19 -48.39 -6.57 -15.20
C ALA A 19 -49.30 -7.81 -15.37
N GLY A 20 -49.19 -8.77 -14.46
CA GLY A 20 -50.07 -9.96 -14.28
C GLY A 20 -49.33 -11.28 -14.54
N VAL A 21 -49.53 -12.42 -13.85
CA VAL A 21 -50.59 -12.96 -12.96
C VAL A 21 -50.02 -14.15 -12.12
N ALA A 22 -50.61 -14.46 -10.95
CA ALA A 22 -50.23 -15.43 -9.88
C ALA A 22 -50.38 -16.95 -10.20
N PRO A 23 -49.98 -17.95 -9.34
CA PRO A 23 -50.59 -18.31 -8.03
C PRO A 23 -49.59 -18.88 -6.94
N PRO A 24 -50.04 -19.31 -5.73
CA PRO A 24 -49.20 -19.52 -4.53
C PRO A 24 -48.83 -20.99 -4.26
N GLU A 25 -47.65 -21.24 -3.66
CA GLU A 25 -47.29 -22.50 -2.98
C GLU A 25 -46.30 -22.22 -1.83
N THR A 26 -46.39 -23.02 -0.76
CA THR A 26 -45.61 -22.99 0.49
C THR A 26 -45.27 -24.45 0.83
N PRO A 27 -44.25 -24.83 1.64
CA PRO A 27 -42.85 -24.41 1.86
C PRO A 27 -41.88 -25.62 1.54
N PRO A 28 -40.56 -25.67 1.87
CA PRO A 28 -40.02 -25.78 3.24
C PRO A 28 -38.74 -24.96 3.50
N SER A 29 -38.41 -24.80 4.78
CA SER A 29 -37.08 -24.37 5.25
C SER A 29 -36.01 -25.35 4.77
N GLU A 30 -35.13 -24.90 3.88
CA GLU A 30 -33.83 -25.52 3.67
C GLU A 30 -32.75 -24.59 4.19
N SER A 31 -32.01 -25.11 5.17
CA SER A 31 -30.80 -24.53 5.72
C SER A 31 -29.72 -24.55 4.65
N THR A 32 -29.68 -23.54 3.79
CA THR A 32 -28.54 -23.36 2.88
C THR A 32 -27.41 -22.73 3.68
N THR A 33 -26.44 -23.57 4.07
CA THR A 33 -25.09 -23.12 4.38
C THR A 33 -24.62 -22.26 3.22
N ALA A 34 -24.64 -20.93 3.41
CA ALA A 34 -23.98 -20.02 2.50
C ALA A 34 -22.48 -20.31 2.60
N THR A 35 -21.97 -21.16 1.71
CA THR A 35 -20.56 -21.18 1.37
C THR A 35 -20.26 -19.80 0.80
N SER A 36 -19.82 -18.90 1.66
CA SER A 36 -19.23 -17.62 1.24
C SER A 36 -17.98 -17.96 0.44
N THR A 37 -18.14 -18.09 -0.88
CA THR A 37 -17.03 -17.96 -1.81
C THR A 37 -16.58 -16.51 -1.72
N SER A 38 -15.62 -16.27 -0.83
CA SER A 38 -14.89 -14.99 -0.73
C SER A 38 -14.18 -14.78 -2.06
N THR A 39 -14.89 -14.11 -2.97
CA THR A 39 -14.32 -13.68 -4.23
C THR A 39 -13.71 -12.32 -3.89
N THR A 40 -12.42 -12.31 -3.58
CA THR A 40 -11.67 -11.07 -3.32
C THR A 40 -11.72 -10.23 -4.59
N THR A 41 -12.66 -9.28 -4.64
CA THR A 41 -12.79 -8.34 -5.74
C THR A 41 -11.55 -7.44 -5.80
N ALA A 42 -11.15 -7.03 -6.99
CA ALA A 42 -10.00 -6.15 -7.20
C ALA A 42 -10.06 -4.83 -6.38
N SER A 43 -11.24 -4.44 -5.90
CA SER A 43 -11.46 -3.31 -4.99
C SER A 43 -10.81 -3.48 -3.61
N ASP A 44 -10.65 -4.70 -3.09
CA ASP A 44 -9.98 -4.94 -1.79
C ASP A 44 -8.46 -4.70 -1.86
N ARG A 45 -7.91 -4.59 -3.08
CA ARG A 45 -6.48 -4.26 -3.31
C ARG A 45 -6.18 -2.76 -3.21
N HIS A 46 -7.20 -1.93 -2.97
CA HIS A 46 -7.08 -0.46 -3.01
C HIS A 46 -7.36 0.23 -1.67
N GLU A 47 -7.68 -0.52 -0.61
CA GLU A 47 -7.78 0.09 0.72
C GLU A 47 -6.38 0.41 1.23
N CYS A 48 -6.10 1.69 1.46
CA CYS A 48 -4.87 2.14 2.10
C CYS A 48 -4.98 1.91 3.61
N PRO A 49 -4.36 0.87 4.19
CA PRO A 49 -4.48 0.59 5.61
C PRO A 49 -3.69 1.61 6.42
N SER A 50 -4.17 1.88 7.62
CA SER A 50 -3.43 2.63 8.64
C SER A 50 -3.17 1.73 9.86
N PHE A 51 -1.94 1.75 10.35
CA PHE A 51 -1.44 0.95 11.46
C PHE A 51 -0.89 1.83 12.60
N ALA A 52 -0.43 3.04 12.27
CA ALA A 52 0.02 4.02 13.23
C ALA A 52 -1.14 4.52 14.09
N SER A 53 -0.89 4.75 15.38
CA SER A 53 -1.83 5.50 16.22
C SER A 53 -1.79 6.97 15.83
N ASP A 54 -2.94 7.53 15.49
CA ASP A 54 -3.18 8.96 15.24
C ASP A 54 -2.20 9.63 14.23
N PRO A 55 -2.01 9.08 13.01
CA PRO A 55 -1.29 9.80 11.97
C PRO A 55 -2.10 11.02 11.50
N ASP A 56 -1.42 12.10 11.14
CA ASP A 56 -2.09 13.25 10.51
C ASP A 56 -2.54 12.91 9.09
N ARG A 57 -1.81 11.99 8.43
CA ARG A 57 -2.14 11.44 7.11
C ARG A 57 -1.56 10.04 6.94
N THR A 58 -2.27 9.19 6.21
CA THR A 58 -1.76 7.91 5.70
C THR A 58 -1.63 7.97 4.18
N VAL A 59 -0.52 7.43 3.67
CA VAL A 59 -0.11 7.50 2.27
C VAL A 59 0.32 6.12 1.81
N CYS A 60 -0.29 5.62 0.74
CA CYS A 60 -0.04 4.25 0.29
C CYS A 60 0.58 4.15 -1.09
N TRP A 61 1.51 3.22 -1.23
CA TRP A 61 1.89 2.66 -2.51
C TRP A 61 1.06 1.39 -2.76
N PRO A 62 0.52 1.18 -3.99
CA PRO A 62 0.81 1.90 -5.22
C PRO A 62 -0.17 3.04 -5.59
N THR A 63 -1.00 3.54 -4.67
CA THR A 63 -2.05 4.53 -5.02
C THR A 63 -1.47 5.87 -5.49
N GLU A 64 -1.98 6.44 -6.57
CA GLU A 64 -1.37 7.62 -7.24
C GLU A 64 -1.45 8.91 -6.41
N ASP A 65 -2.48 9.04 -5.57
CA ASP A 65 -2.70 10.16 -4.66
C ASP A 65 -1.54 10.37 -3.66
N ARG A 66 -0.70 9.34 -3.46
CA ARG A 66 0.52 9.45 -2.64
C ARG A 66 1.46 10.56 -3.08
N LEU A 67 1.53 10.84 -4.38
CA LEU A 67 2.44 11.85 -4.93
C LEU A 67 2.05 13.26 -4.49
N GLU A 68 0.78 13.49 -4.13
CA GLU A 68 0.31 14.76 -3.59
C GLU A 68 0.74 15.00 -2.15
N SER A 69 1.17 13.96 -1.43
CA SER A 69 1.66 14.06 -0.05
C SER A 69 3.02 14.76 0.05
N ARG A 70 3.81 14.76 -1.03
CA ARG A 70 5.21 15.19 -1.07
C ARG A 70 6.16 14.37 -0.20
N VAL A 71 5.68 13.76 0.88
CA VAL A 71 6.34 12.71 1.64
C VAL A 71 5.62 11.40 1.37
N TYR A 72 6.28 10.45 0.71
CA TYR A 72 5.67 9.19 0.32
C TYR A 72 6.71 8.08 0.16
N LEU A 73 6.24 6.84 0.28
CA LEU A 73 7.05 5.63 0.11
C LEU A 73 6.74 4.98 -1.25
N ASN A 74 7.75 4.39 -1.89
CA ASN A 74 7.60 3.50 -3.04
C ASN A 74 8.24 2.14 -2.74
N ALA A 75 7.61 1.05 -3.16
CA ALA A 75 8.32 -0.20 -3.34
C ALA A 75 9.00 -0.21 -4.73
N SER A 76 10.18 -0.84 -4.85
CA SER A 76 10.89 -0.98 -6.12
C SER A 76 10.09 -1.83 -7.13
N ILE A 77 9.37 -2.84 -6.65
CA ILE A 77 8.55 -3.76 -7.44
C ILE A 77 7.26 -4.15 -6.68
N PRO A 78 6.15 -4.42 -7.40
CA PRO A 78 4.87 -4.82 -6.80
C PRO A 78 4.79 -6.28 -6.38
N VAL A 79 5.59 -7.13 -7.04
CA VAL A 79 5.68 -8.55 -6.77
C VAL A 79 7.16 -8.85 -6.59
N PHE A 80 7.53 -9.30 -5.39
CA PHE A 80 8.88 -9.75 -5.07
C PHE A 80 8.92 -11.26 -5.14
N GLU A 81 9.75 -11.78 -6.05
CA GLU A 81 9.79 -13.22 -6.36
C GLU A 81 11.19 -13.80 -6.11
N PRO A 82 11.69 -13.79 -4.85
CA PRO A 82 13.06 -14.19 -4.57
C PRO A 82 13.26 -15.70 -4.71
N ASP A 83 14.36 -16.11 -5.33
CA ASP A 83 14.86 -17.47 -5.38
C ASP A 83 15.89 -17.68 -4.25
N PRO A 84 15.59 -18.50 -3.23
CA PRO A 84 16.53 -18.73 -2.12
C PRO A 84 17.78 -19.52 -2.53
N ASP A 85 17.76 -20.22 -3.67
CA ASP A 85 18.86 -21.01 -4.18
C ASP A 85 19.78 -20.21 -5.13
N ASP A 86 19.43 -18.95 -5.44
CA ASP A 86 20.32 -18.07 -6.20
C ASP A 86 21.54 -17.65 -5.37
N SER A 87 22.67 -17.55 -6.07
CA SER A 87 23.93 -16.99 -5.57
C SER A 87 23.92 -15.47 -5.39
N VAL A 88 22.92 -14.76 -5.95
CA VAL A 88 22.75 -13.31 -5.82
C VAL A 88 21.71 -13.02 -4.75
N VAL A 89 22.03 -12.11 -3.81
CA VAL A 89 21.05 -11.64 -2.84
C VAL A 89 20.07 -10.70 -3.52
N GLU A 90 18.86 -11.19 -3.76
CA GLU A 90 17.74 -10.38 -4.23
C GLU A 90 17.14 -9.54 -3.09
N SER A 91 16.77 -8.30 -3.41
CA SER A 91 16.18 -7.38 -2.46
C SER A 91 14.90 -6.74 -2.98
N LEU A 92 13.99 -6.48 -2.05
CA LEU A 92 12.86 -5.58 -2.23
C LEU A 92 13.17 -4.27 -1.52
N GLU A 93 13.21 -3.17 -2.27
CA GLU A 93 13.52 -1.86 -1.70
C GLU A 93 12.24 -1.07 -1.43
N PHE A 94 12.18 -0.42 -0.27
CA PHE A 94 11.19 0.59 0.07
C PHE A 94 11.88 1.94 0.20
N VAL A 95 11.53 2.88 -0.67
CA VAL A 95 12.21 4.18 -0.77
C VAL A 95 11.27 5.28 -0.32
N LEU A 96 11.62 5.94 0.79
CA LEU A 96 10.92 7.13 1.28
C LEU A 96 11.49 8.35 0.57
N HIS A 97 10.62 9.07 -0.11
CA HIS A 97 10.95 10.29 -0.84
C HIS A 97 10.50 11.52 -0.06
N ASP A 98 11.39 12.50 0.07
CA ASP A 98 11.02 13.86 0.42
C ASP A 98 11.01 14.75 -0.83
N GLN A 99 9.82 15.18 -1.23
CA GLN A 99 9.59 16.17 -2.28
C GLN A 99 9.03 17.49 -1.74
N HIS A 100 9.09 17.71 -0.43
CA HIS A 100 8.71 18.99 0.14
C HIS A 100 9.80 20.02 -0.16
N PRO A 101 9.47 21.22 -0.69
CA PRO A 101 10.49 22.18 -1.10
C PRO A 101 11.29 22.80 0.05
N ASP A 102 10.64 23.03 1.20
CA ASP A 102 11.17 23.92 2.24
C ASP A 102 11.31 23.28 3.64
N HIS A 103 10.83 22.05 3.81
CA HIS A 103 10.68 21.42 5.12
C HIS A 103 11.30 20.03 5.07
N PRO A 104 12.29 19.74 5.91
CA PRO A 104 12.90 18.41 5.93
C PRO A 104 11.94 17.38 6.53
N VAL A 105 12.21 16.12 6.21
CA VAL A 105 11.53 14.97 6.77
C VAL A 105 12.45 14.27 7.75
N GLU A 106 11.98 14.02 8.97
CA GLU A 106 12.63 13.09 9.89
C GLU A 106 12.00 11.71 9.78
N VAL A 107 12.82 10.67 9.82
CA VAL A 107 12.38 9.29 9.99
C VAL A 107 13.23 8.60 11.05
N THR A 108 12.66 7.60 11.70
CA THR A 108 13.39 6.69 12.57
C THR A 108 13.62 5.41 11.78
N PRO A 109 14.83 5.15 11.26
CA PRO A 109 15.08 4.01 10.38
C PRO A 109 14.71 2.65 10.99
N ASP A 110 14.82 2.53 12.30
CA ASP A 110 14.57 1.31 13.08
C ASP A 110 13.14 1.27 13.68
N ASP A 111 12.21 2.12 13.22
CA ASP A 111 10.76 2.06 13.55
C ASP A 111 9.98 1.75 12.27
N TRP A 112 10.02 0.47 11.91
CA TRP A 112 9.34 -0.09 10.75
C TRP A 112 8.52 -1.32 11.14
N ARG A 113 7.46 -1.60 10.37
CA ARG A 113 6.60 -2.77 10.59
C ARG A 113 6.26 -3.44 9.26
N ILE A 114 6.18 -4.77 9.30
CA ILE A 114 5.70 -5.60 8.20
C ILE A 114 4.44 -6.32 8.68
N HIS A 115 3.35 -6.16 7.94
CA HIS A 115 2.08 -6.82 8.17
C HIS A 115 1.73 -7.75 7.00
N ARG A 116 1.07 -8.88 7.26
CA ARG A 116 0.53 -9.78 6.23
C ARG A 116 -0.98 -9.68 6.18
N ARG A 117 -1.55 -9.63 4.98
CA ARG A 117 -3.01 -9.71 4.77
C ARG A 117 -3.47 -11.14 5.04
N THR A 118 -4.47 -11.27 5.89
CA THR A 118 -5.17 -12.51 6.23
C THR A 118 -6.66 -12.36 5.94
N THR A 119 -7.44 -13.44 6.12
CA THR A 119 -8.90 -13.38 6.03
C THR A 119 -9.55 -12.52 7.12
N ALA A 120 -8.87 -12.32 8.26
CA ALA A 120 -9.34 -11.50 9.37
C ALA A 120 -8.87 -10.04 9.31
N GLY A 121 -8.12 -9.66 8.25
CA GLY A 121 -7.48 -8.35 8.13
C GLY A 121 -5.95 -8.46 8.16
N TRP A 122 -5.28 -7.39 8.56
CA TRP A 122 -3.81 -7.34 8.62
C TRP A 122 -3.28 -7.87 9.94
N SER A 123 -2.33 -8.81 9.88
CA SER A 123 -1.61 -9.35 11.04
C SER A 123 -0.17 -8.86 11.05
N PRO A 124 0.41 -8.44 12.18
CA PRO A 124 1.84 -8.14 12.26
C PRO A 124 2.67 -9.42 12.00
N VAL A 125 3.83 -9.25 11.36
CA VAL A 125 4.77 -10.34 11.04
C VAL A 125 6.17 -10.04 11.58
N ALA A 126 6.69 -8.85 11.29
CA ALA A 126 8.00 -8.42 11.74
C ALA A 126 7.98 -6.92 12.02
N SER A 127 8.85 -6.46 12.91
CA SER A 127 9.00 -5.05 13.23
C SER A 127 10.29 -4.82 13.99
N GLU A 128 10.86 -3.65 13.81
CA GLU A 128 11.70 -3.05 14.84
C GLU A 128 11.03 -1.82 15.44
N SER A 129 11.43 -1.49 16.67
CA SER A 129 10.98 -0.29 17.35
C SER A 129 12.10 0.26 18.20
N SER A 130 12.91 1.13 17.62
CA SER A 130 13.83 2.00 18.36
C SER A 130 13.35 3.44 18.28
N THR A 131 13.77 4.28 19.21
CA THR A 131 13.61 5.75 19.13
C THR A 131 14.94 6.48 19.17
N GLU A 132 16.05 5.73 19.17
CA GLU A 132 17.39 6.26 19.46
C GLU A 132 18.04 6.92 18.24
N SER A 133 17.68 6.47 17.02
CA SER A 133 18.25 6.95 15.76
C SER A 133 17.20 7.68 14.94
N ARG A 134 17.35 9.00 14.76
CA ARG A 134 16.57 9.76 13.78
C ARG A 134 17.47 10.19 12.64
N GLU A 135 17.00 9.98 11.42
CA GLU A 135 17.63 10.46 10.20
C GLU A 135 16.84 11.65 9.64
N THR A 136 17.54 12.67 9.18
CA THR A 136 16.94 13.82 8.52
C THR A 136 17.14 13.70 7.01
N ILE A 137 16.05 13.49 6.30
CA ILE A 137 15.99 13.49 4.84
C ILE A 137 15.74 14.94 4.41
N ARG A 138 16.67 15.52 3.64
CA ARG A 138 16.48 16.87 3.11
C ARG A 138 15.56 16.86 1.87
N PRO A 139 15.02 18.01 1.48
CA PRO A 139 14.31 18.17 0.22
C PRO A 139 15.06 17.56 -0.98
N GLY A 140 14.43 16.58 -1.63
CA GLY A 140 14.97 15.85 -2.79
C GLY A 140 15.87 14.65 -2.45
N GLU A 141 16.25 14.46 -1.19
CA GLU A 141 16.91 13.25 -0.71
C GLU A 141 15.90 12.12 -0.48
N ARG A 142 16.41 10.93 -0.16
CA ARG A 142 15.61 9.73 0.09
C ARG A 142 16.27 8.86 1.15
N TYR A 143 15.46 8.01 1.77
CA TYR A 143 15.92 6.95 2.66
C TYR A 143 15.38 5.61 2.20
N THR A 144 16.17 4.54 2.33
CA THR A 144 15.84 3.22 1.79
C THR A 144 15.78 2.16 2.88
N TRP A 145 14.79 1.28 2.84
CA TRP A 145 14.85 -0.02 3.51
C TRP A 145 15.02 -1.08 2.43
N SER A 146 16.01 -1.95 2.59
CA SER A 146 16.26 -3.07 1.67
C SER A 146 15.94 -4.37 2.39
N LEU A 147 14.82 -4.98 2.02
CA LEU A 147 14.37 -6.27 2.53
C LEU A 147 15.02 -7.40 1.72
N THR A 148 15.73 -8.29 2.40
CA THR A 148 16.34 -9.49 1.83
C THR A 148 15.95 -10.71 2.66
N PHE A 149 16.00 -11.90 2.06
CA PHE A 149 15.77 -13.16 2.80
C PHE A 149 17.06 -13.76 3.37
N GLN A 150 18.19 -13.18 3.00
CA GLN A 150 19.54 -13.57 3.41
C GLN A 150 20.33 -12.32 3.80
N THR A 151 21.37 -12.47 4.62
CA THR A 151 22.23 -11.34 5.00
C THR A 151 22.87 -10.72 3.77
N HIS A 152 22.78 -9.39 3.65
CA HIS A 152 23.39 -8.66 2.55
C HIS A 152 24.93 -8.79 2.59
N PRO A 153 25.61 -9.06 1.45
CA PRO A 153 27.05 -9.31 1.43
C PRO A 153 27.89 -8.04 1.57
N THR A 154 27.27 -6.87 1.41
CA THR A 154 27.95 -5.57 1.55
C THR A 154 27.68 -4.95 2.91
N PRO A 155 28.56 -4.04 3.39
CA PRO A 155 28.22 -3.12 4.46
C PRO A 155 26.98 -2.30 4.13
N GLN A 156 26.23 -1.93 5.17
CA GLN A 156 25.05 -1.07 5.06
C GLN A 156 25.48 0.39 4.79
N PRO A 157 24.94 1.04 3.74
CA PRO A 157 25.09 2.48 3.51
C PRO A 157 24.42 3.33 4.60
N ALA A 158 24.79 4.61 4.71
CA ALA A 158 24.22 5.49 5.74
C ALA A 158 22.72 5.82 5.52
N ASP A 159 22.30 5.91 4.26
CA ASP A 159 20.93 6.24 3.83
C ASP A 159 20.04 5.00 3.63
N THR A 160 20.48 3.85 4.13
CA THR A 160 19.81 2.57 3.95
C THR A 160 19.77 1.77 5.24
N THR A 161 18.64 1.12 5.54
CA THR A 161 18.52 0.06 6.54
C THR A 161 18.36 -1.30 5.85
N TYR A 162 19.17 -2.28 6.24
CA TYR A 162 18.99 -3.66 5.78
C TYR A 162 18.05 -4.42 6.73
N ILE A 163 17.03 -5.04 6.15
CA ILE A 163 16.06 -5.88 6.85
C ILE A 163 16.25 -7.30 6.33
N VAL A 164 16.54 -8.24 7.24
CA VAL A 164 16.65 -9.65 6.89
C VAL A 164 15.44 -10.38 7.47
N GLU A 165 14.43 -10.60 6.64
CA GLU A 165 13.19 -11.26 7.05
C GLU A 165 12.70 -12.22 5.98
N SER A 166 12.47 -13.48 6.37
CA SER A 166 12.00 -14.53 5.47
C SER A 166 10.48 -14.53 5.41
N LEU A 167 9.90 -13.90 4.39
CA LEU A 167 8.45 -13.78 4.22
C LEU A 167 7.88 -14.90 3.35
N GLU A 168 6.84 -15.60 3.82
CA GLU A 168 6.10 -16.59 3.01
C GLU A 168 5.35 -15.93 1.84
N ASP A 169 4.77 -16.74 0.96
CA ASP A 169 3.92 -16.24 -0.12
C ASP A 169 2.71 -15.48 0.43
N GLY A 170 2.40 -14.33 -0.15
CA GLY A 170 1.21 -13.56 0.20
C GLY A 170 1.33 -12.06 -0.03
N THR A 171 0.33 -11.32 0.45
CA THR A 171 0.30 -9.86 0.37
C THR A 171 0.76 -9.24 1.69
N TYR A 172 1.71 -8.32 1.60
CA TYR A 172 2.34 -7.66 2.72
C TYR A 172 2.19 -6.14 2.64
N ALA A 173 2.21 -5.49 3.80
CA ALA A 173 2.30 -4.05 3.94
C ALA A 173 3.56 -3.73 4.75
N PHE A 174 4.50 -3.00 4.15
CA PHE A 174 5.59 -2.35 4.86
C PHE A 174 5.13 -0.97 5.34
N GLN A 175 5.37 -0.63 6.59
CA GLN A 175 4.91 0.60 7.22
C GLN A 175 6.06 1.31 7.94
N THR A 176 6.12 2.64 7.78
CA THR A 176 6.94 3.53 8.60
C THR A 176 6.20 4.85 8.84
N VAL A 177 6.65 5.67 9.81
CA VAL A 177 6.10 7.01 10.07
C VAL A 177 7.18 8.05 9.85
N ALA A 178 6.94 8.92 8.87
CA ALA A 178 7.75 10.09 8.61
C ALA A 178 7.20 11.31 9.36
N ARG A 179 8.06 12.26 9.71
CA ARG A 179 7.72 13.52 10.36
C ARG A 179 8.12 14.66 9.45
N LEU A 180 7.16 15.35 8.85
CA LEU A 180 7.41 16.56 8.08
C LEU A 180 7.54 17.75 9.02
N LEU A 181 8.72 18.39 9.05
CA LEU A 181 9.03 19.46 10.00
C LEU A 181 8.69 20.84 9.46
N GLY A 182 7.67 21.49 10.03
CA GLY A 182 7.33 22.90 9.74
C GLY A 182 6.96 23.66 11.02
N ASP A 183 6.06 24.64 10.88
CA ASP A 183 5.47 25.36 12.03
C ASP A 183 4.75 24.40 12.99
N GLU A 184 4.09 23.39 12.41
CA GLU A 184 3.58 22.21 13.11
C GLU A 184 4.25 20.97 12.49
N THR A 185 4.57 19.97 13.31
CA THR A 185 5.09 18.70 12.78
C THR A 185 3.93 17.81 12.36
N LEU A 186 3.92 17.40 11.09
CA LEU A 186 2.94 16.43 10.58
C LEU A 186 3.54 15.02 10.59
N ARG A 187 2.80 14.08 11.16
CA ARG A 187 3.09 12.64 11.16
C ARG A 187 2.43 12.01 9.95
N VAL A 188 3.25 11.62 8.99
CA VAL A 188 2.83 10.99 7.74
C VAL A 188 3.15 9.51 7.83
N GLU A 189 2.11 8.69 7.99
CA GLU A 189 2.26 7.25 7.86
C GLU A 189 2.42 6.88 6.38
N CYS A 190 3.51 6.21 6.06
CA CYS A 190 3.77 5.73 4.71
C CYS A 190 3.71 4.21 4.69
N VAL A 191 2.90 3.67 3.77
CA VAL A 191 2.67 2.23 3.62
C VAL A 191 2.96 1.80 2.19
N ALA A 192 3.63 0.67 1.99
CA ALA A 192 3.77 0.04 0.70
C ALA A 192 3.19 -1.38 0.71
N ILE A 193 2.21 -1.63 -0.16
CA ILE A 193 1.58 -2.94 -0.32
C ILE A 193 2.26 -3.71 -1.45
N VAL A 194 2.81 -4.87 -1.16
CA VAL A 194 3.54 -5.72 -2.11
C VAL A 194 3.04 -7.16 -2.02
N GLU A 195 3.24 -7.92 -3.10
CA GLU A 195 3.05 -9.37 -3.10
C GLU A 195 4.42 -10.06 -3.03
N VAL A 196 4.52 -11.14 -2.26
CA VAL A 196 5.69 -12.02 -2.21
C VAL A 196 5.29 -13.37 -2.81
N ARG A 197 6.11 -13.90 -3.71
CA ARG A 197 5.95 -15.25 -4.29
C ARG A 197 7.31 -15.93 -4.42
N ARG A 198 7.65 -16.85 -3.53
CA ARG A 198 8.91 -17.58 -3.60
C ARG A 198 8.94 -18.47 -4.85
N GLN A 199 10.09 -18.52 -5.50
CA GLN A 199 10.32 -19.43 -6.63
C GLN A 199 10.81 -20.80 -6.16
#